data_AF-A0A926CDG4-F1
#
_entry.id   AF-A0A926CDG4-F1
#
_cell.length_a   1.000
_cell.length_b   1.000
_cell.length_c   1.000
_cell.angle_alpha   90.00
_cell.angle_beta   90.00
_cell.angle_gamma   90.00
#
_symmetry.space_group_name_H-M   'P 1'
#
loop_
_entity.id
_entity.type
_entity.pdbx_description
1 polymer ?
#
loop_
_entity_poly.entity_id
_entity_poly.type
_entity_poly.pdbx_seq_one_letter_code
_entity_poly.pdbx_strand_id
1 'polypeptide(L)'
;MLTEYRNEPFGDFSGDRHSAMQRAIREVGGSLGQTYPIVIGGEKIMTDNVGSSFNPAKPPQLVGAVAQADAELARRAVEVAH
;
A
#
# COMPACT_ATOMS: atom_id res chain seq x y z
N MET A 1 9.30 22.30 18.39
CA MET A 1 8.12 22.91 17.75
C MET A 1 7.99 22.35 16.36
N LEU A 2 6.78 22.02 15.92
CA LEU A 2 6.53 21.63 14.53
C LEU A 2 6.63 22.88 13.63
N THR A 3 7.14 22.70 12.42
CA THR A 3 7.18 23.74 11.39
C THR A 3 5.75 24.14 11.01
N GLU A 4 5.55 25.39 10.58
CA GLU A 4 4.26 25.84 10.06
C GLU A 4 3.81 24.98 8.86
N TYR A 5 2.50 24.76 8.80
CA TYR A 5 1.88 24.02 7.70
C TYR A 5 2.11 24.73 6.37
N ARG A 6 2.45 23.94 5.35
CA ARG A 6 2.50 24.35 3.95
C ARG A 6 2.17 23.15 3.06
N ASN A 7 1.63 23.41 1.87
CA ASN A 7 1.40 22.37 0.88
C ASN A 7 2.72 21.70 0.46
N GLU A 8 2.65 20.40 0.16
CA GLU A 8 3.77 19.67 -0.42
C GLU A 8 4.00 20.16 -1.86
N PRO A 9 5.22 20.60 -2.23
CA PRO A 9 5.50 21.05 -3.59
C PRO A 9 5.39 19.88 -4.58
N PHE A 10 4.85 20.15 -5.76
CA PHE A 10 4.79 19.16 -6.82
C PHE A 10 6.18 18.65 -7.23
N GLY A 11 6.21 17.43 -7.77
CA GLY A 11 7.41 16.86 -8.37
C GLY A 11 7.75 17.51 -9.69
N ASP A 12 8.83 18.30 -9.75
CA ASP A 12 9.46 18.67 -11.02
C ASP A 12 10.39 17.54 -11.49
N PHE A 13 9.98 16.83 -12.54
CA PHE A 13 10.73 15.71 -13.13
C PHE A 13 11.59 16.13 -14.33
N SER A 14 11.76 17.43 -14.58
CA SER A 14 12.68 17.90 -15.63
C SER A 14 14.17 17.81 -15.23
N GLY A 15 14.47 17.60 -13.94
CA GLY A 15 15.82 17.44 -13.41
C GLY A 15 16.05 16.13 -12.64
N ASP A 16 16.86 16.19 -11.57
CA ASP A 16 17.35 15.02 -10.83
C ASP A 16 16.26 14.09 -10.25
N ARG A 17 15.04 14.61 -10.02
CA ARG A 17 13.91 13.82 -9.54
C ARG A 17 13.50 12.71 -10.51
N HIS A 18 13.75 12.85 -11.82
CA HIS A 18 13.48 11.80 -12.79
C HIS A 18 14.26 10.51 -12.45
N SER A 19 15.56 10.63 -12.15
CA SER A 19 16.41 9.50 -11.78
C SER A 19 15.97 8.85 -10.46
N ALA A 20 15.48 9.65 -9.51
CA ALA A 20 14.92 9.13 -8.26
C ALA A 20 13.63 8.33 -8.50
N MET A 21 12.72 8.84 -9.33
CA MET A 21 11.50 8.14 -9.72
C MET A 21 11.80 6.81 -10.40
N GLN A 22 12.74 6.80 -11.35
CA GLN A 22 13.14 5.58 -12.05
C GLN A 22 13.72 4.52 -11.11
N ARG A 23 14.47 4.92 -10.09
CA ARG A 23 14.94 4.01 -9.03
C ARG A 23 13.77 3.45 -8.21
N ALA A 24 12.85 4.30 -7.77
CA ALA A 24 11.68 3.88 -7.00
C ALA A 24 10.80 2.90 -7.78
N ILE A 25 10.60 3.13 -9.09
CA ILE A 25 9.85 2.20 -9.95
C ILE A 25 10.53 0.83 -10.00
N ARG A 26 11.87 0.77 -10.12
CA ARG A 26 12.60 -0.50 -10.11
C ARG A 26 12.51 -1.22 -8.77
N GLU A 27 12.62 -0.48 -7.67
CA GLU A 27 12.53 -1.02 -6.31
C GLU A 27 11.15 -1.61 -6.03
N VAL A 28 10.07 -0.88 -6.35
CA VAL A 28 8.70 -1.39 -6.23
C VAL A 28 8.48 -2.55 -7.20
N GLY A 29 9.05 -2.50 -8.40
CA GLY A 29 9.04 -3.60 -9.36
C GLY A 29 9.58 -4.92 -8.80
N GLY A 30 10.61 -4.86 -7.94
CA GLY A 30 11.14 -6.02 -7.23
C GLY A 30 10.27 -6.53 -6.09
N SER A 31 9.25 -5.75 -5.68
CA SER A 31 8.37 -6.03 -4.56
C SER A 31 6.95 -6.43 -4.99
N LEU A 32 6.69 -6.57 -6.30
CA LEU A 32 5.38 -6.94 -6.81
C LEU A 32 5.00 -8.37 -6.42
N GLY A 33 3.69 -8.59 -6.23
CA GLY A 33 3.13 -9.89 -5.88
C GLY A 33 3.19 -10.23 -4.38
N GLN A 34 3.65 -9.31 -3.53
CA GLN A 34 3.59 -9.48 -2.09
C GLN A 34 2.14 -9.53 -1.58
N THR A 35 1.94 -10.28 -0.49
CA THR A 35 0.65 -10.36 0.21
C THR A 35 0.69 -9.52 1.48
N TYR A 36 -0.32 -8.69 1.67
CA TYR A 36 -0.41 -7.73 2.76
C TYR A 36 -1.50 -8.13 3.76
N PRO A 37 -1.22 -8.11 5.07
CA PRO A 37 -2.18 -8.45 6.12
C PRO A 37 -3.19 -7.33 6.35
N ILE A 38 -4.30 -7.68 6.98
CA ILE A 38 -5.18 -6.72 7.65
C ILE A 38 -4.46 -6.19 8.89
N VAL A 39 -4.65 -4.92 9.24
CA VAL A 39 -4.12 -4.33 10.47
C VAL A 39 -5.27 -3.85 11.36
N ILE A 40 -5.42 -4.46 12.54
CA ILE A 40 -6.44 -4.09 13.55
C ILE A 40 -5.72 -3.84 14.87
N GLY A 41 -5.82 -2.62 15.42
CA GLY A 41 -5.14 -2.28 16.69
C GLY A 41 -3.62 -2.37 16.66
N GLY A 42 -3.01 -2.29 15.46
CA GLY A 42 -1.58 -2.51 15.26
C GLY A 42 -1.17 -3.98 15.09
N GLU A 43 -2.08 -4.94 15.25
CA GLU A 43 -1.84 -6.35 14.97
C GLU A 43 -2.01 -6.66 13.49
N LYS A 44 -1.07 -7.43 12.91
CA LYS A 44 -1.10 -7.89 11.52
C LYS A 44 -1.77 -9.26 11.44
N ILE A 45 -2.86 -9.36 10.70
CA ILE A 45 -3.70 -10.55 10.60
C ILE A 45 -3.71 -11.01 9.14
N MET A 46 -3.27 -12.25 8.89
CA MET A 46 -3.41 -12.93 7.61
C MET A 46 -4.68 -13.77 7.60
N THR A 47 -5.33 -13.86 6.46
CA THR A 47 -6.51 -14.72 6.24
C THR A 47 -6.27 -15.60 5.02
N ASP A 48 -6.98 -16.74 4.96
CA ASP A 48 -6.89 -17.66 3.82
C ASP A 48 -7.50 -17.07 2.55
N ASN A 49 -8.44 -16.14 2.69
CA ASN A 49 -9.05 -15.41 1.59
C ASN A 49 -8.27 -14.12 1.28
N VAL A 50 -7.74 -14.01 0.06
CA VAL A 50 -6.97 -12.85 -0.38
C VAL A 50 -7.55 -12.25 -1.67
N GLY A 51 -7.61 -10.91 -1.72
CA GLY A 51 -8.01 -10.15 -2.91
C GLY A 51 -6.78 -9.76 -3.72
N SER A 52 -6.75 -10.11 -5.01
CA SER A 52 -5.63 -9.78 -5.91
C SER A 52 -5.81 -8.40 -6.56
N SER A 53 -4.74 -7.60 -6.58
CA SER A 53 -4.67 -6.31 -7.27
C SER A 53 -3.73 -6.41 -8.47
N PHE A 54 -4.23 -6.08 -9.66
CA PHE A 54 -3.50 -6.22 -10.93
C PHE A 54 -3.12 -4.87 -11.53
N ASN A 55 -2.02 -4.85 -12.27
CA ASN A 55 -1.58 -3.66 -12.98
C ASN A 55 -2.52 -3.37 -14.17
N PRO A 56 -3.22 -2.23 -14.23
CA PRO A 56 -4.13 -1.93 -15.34
C PRO A 56 -3.39 -1.74 -16.68
N ALA A 57 -2.13 -1.32 -16.66
CA ALA A 57 -1.30 -1.18 -17.87
C ALA A 57 -0.75 -2.52 -18.36
N LYS A 58 -0.74 -3.55 -17.50
CA LYS A 58 -0.32 -4.92 -17.82
C LYS A 58 -1.18 -5.91 -17.02
N PRO A 59 -2.43 -6.19 -17.45
CA PRO A 59 -3.41 -6.94 -16.67
C PRO A 59 -2.95 -8.28 -16.07
N PRO A 60 -2.11 -9.11 -16.71
CA PRO A 60 -1.64 -10.36 -16.10
C PRO A 60 -0.57 -10.15 -15.01
N GLN A 61 -0.11 -8.93 -14.77
CA GLN A 61 0.90 -8.63 -13.76
C GLN A 61 0.22 -8.33 -12.41
N LEU A 62 0.39 -9.24 -11.45
CA LEU A 62 -0.03 -9.04 -10.07
C LEU A 62 0.84 -7.95 -9.41
N VAL A 63 0.20 -6.93 -8.85
CA VAL A 63 0.86 -5.87 -8.06
C VAL A 63 1.01 -6.33 -6.61
N GLY A 64 -0.05 -6.92 -6.05
CA GLY A 64 -0.04 -7.49 -4.71
C GLY A 64 -1.39 -8.12 -4.38
N ALA A 65 -1.44 -8.86 -3.27
CA ALA A 65 -2.67 -9.43 -2.74
C ALA A 65 -2.92 -8.89 -1.33
N VAL A 66 -4.17 -8.71 -0.93
CA VAL A 66 -4.54 -8.20 0.40
C VAL A 66 -5.46 -9.19 1.10
N ALA A 67 -5.17 -9.51 2.35
CA ALA A 67 -6.03 -10.34 3.19
C ALA A 67 -7.44 -9.73 3.27
N GLN A 68 -8.46 -10.55 3.07
CA GLN A 68 -9.86 -10.13 3.09
C GLN A 68 -10.45 -10.36 4.48
N ALA A 69 -11.13 -9.34 5.00
CA ALA A 69 -11.82 -9.40 6.28
C ALA A 69 -13.18 -10.08 6.12
N ASP A 70 -13.60 -10.81 7.15
CA ASP A 70 -14.98 -11.25 7.30
C ASP A 70 -15.74 -10.32 8.29
N ALA A 71 -16.99 -10.66 8.57
CA ALA A 71 -17.83 -9.87 9.48
C ALA A 71 -17.26 -9.82 10.91
N GLU A 72 -16.56 -10.86 11.35
CA GLU A 72 -15.98 -10.94 12.69
C GLU A 72 -14.77 -10.02 12.82
N LEU A 73 -13.85 -10.07 11.84
CA LEU A 73 -12.73 -9.14 11.77
C LEU A 73 -13.20 -7.69 11.63
N ALA A 74 -14.29 -7.44 10.91
CA ALA A 74 -14.89 -6.12 10.84
C ALA A 74 -15.43 -5.64 12.20
N ARG A 75 -16.14 -6.48 12.95
CA ARG A 75 -16.59 -6.16 14.32
C ARG A 75 -15.40 -5.85 15.23
N ARG A 76 -14.38 -6.73 15.23
CA ARG A 76 -13.17 -6.54 16.02
C ARG A 76 -12.48 -5.21 15.72
N ALA A 77 -12.42 -4.82 14.44
CA ALA A 77 -11.85 -3.53 14.06
C ALA A 77 -12.59 -2.33 14.66
N VAL A 78 -13.94 -2.39 14.69
CA VAL A 78 -14.77 -1.35 15.32
C VAL A 78 -14.57 -1.31 16.83
N GLU A 79 -14.54 -2.47 17.48
CA GLU A 79 -14.36 -2.58 18.94
C GLU A 79 -13.00 -2.06 19.41
N VAL A 80 -11.94 -2.25 18.62
CA VAL A 80 -10.59 -1.77 18.93
C VAL A 80 -10.41 -0.27 18.64
N ALA A 81 -11.20 0.29 17.73
CA ALA A 81 -11.09 1.71 17.36
C ALA A 81 -11.87 2.65 18.30
N HIS A 82 -12.76 2.10 19.13
CA HIS A 82 -13.57 2.83 20.11
C HIS A 82 -12.83 2.95 21.45
#